data_AF-A0A918HLR0-F1
#
_entry.id   AF-A0A918HLR0-F1
#
_cell.length_a   1.000
_cell.length_b   1.000
_cell.length_c   1.000
_cell.angle_alpha   90.00
_cell.angle_beta   90.00
_cell.angle_gamma   90.00
#
_symmetry.space_group_name_H-M   'P 1'
#
loop_
_entity.id
_entity.type
_entity.pdbx_description
1 polymer ?
#
loop_
_entity_poly.entity_id
_entity_poly.type
_entity_poly.pdbx_seq_one_letter_code
_entity_poly.pdbx_strand_id
1 'polypeptide(L)'
;MRLRHAAAVAALPLPLLCVWLAPPASAATTHIINVTGTMTVRNGGGVFTSGSTETLDFSRSVRVTHDNPVQTLTVSKCVGDESVGELTVQLQLRTDEMVVESPTLRLFEGSSCLNRDLDGTSEGIQQGMRPGMSLTGARLSVSNSEVASNDSASVTFNLKHTTGPGVGAGRPAEVSGVVATRPDAADPSRVQVVWENVPTDETSFQIRNSTLNTTVSVGANSTSVTFTGQPAERQCYQVRAVNAKGASDWTPVSPTKECV
;
A
#
# COMPACT_ATOMS: atom_id res chain seq x y z
N MET A 1 75.57 3.23 -42.77
CA MET A 1 74.97 3.97 -41.64
C MET A 1 73.72 4.71 -42.11
N ARG A 2 72.52 4.10 -42.03
CA ARG A 2 71.21 4.77 -42.04
C ARG A 2 70.21 3.86 -41.31
N LEU A 3 69.79 4.28 -40.12
CA LEU A 3 68.82 3.61 -39.25
C LEU A 3 67.44 3.57 -39.89
N ARG A 4 66.81 2.39 -39.92
CA ARG A 4 65.36 2.25 -40.14
C ARG A 4 64.66 2.28 -38.79
N HIS A 5 63.82 3.29 -38.58
CA HIS A 5 62.99 3.42 -37.38
C HIS A 5 61.73 2.57 -37.56
N ALA A 6 61.50 1.62 -36.65
CA ALA A 6 60.25 0.88 -36.52
C ALA A 6 59.33 1.65 -35.56
N ALA A 7 58.14 2.03 -36.02
CA ALA A 7 57.11 2.63 -35.18
C ALA A 7 56.30 1.51 -34.51
N ALA A 8 56.38 1.43 -33.18
CA ALA A 8 55.55 0.56 -32.36
C ALA A 8 54.19 1.25 -32.12
N VAL A 9 53.10 0.66 -32.63
CA VAL A 9 51.74 1.08 -32.33
C VAL A 9 51.34 0.44 -31.00
N ALA A 10 51.27 1.24 -29.94
CA ALA A 10 50.75 0.83 -28.65
C ALA A 10 49.22 0.85 -28.68
N ALA A 11 48.59 -0.33 -28.64
CA ALA A 11 47.16 -0.48 -28.44
C ALA A 11 46.83 -0.29 -26.95
N LEU A 12 46.12 0.81 -26.63
CA LEU A 12 45.60 1.08 -25.29
C LEU A 12 44.31 0.27 -25.06
N PRO A 13 44.14 -0.42 -23.92
CA PRO A 13 42.90 -1.11 -23.58
C PRO A 13 41.83 -0.08 -23.17
N LEU A 14 40.69 -0.10 -23.86
CA LEU A 14 39.50 0.66 -23.47
C LEU A 14 38.96 0.12 -22.13
N PRO A 15 38.71 0.98 -21.13
CA PRO A 15 38.06 0.54 -19.90
C PRO A 15 36.61 0.14 -20.22
N LEU A 16 36.26 -1.12 -19.94
CA LEU A 16 34.87 -1.57 -19.91
C LEU A 16 34.13 -0.76 -18.84
N LEU A 17 33.32 0.21 -19.28
CA LEU A 17 32.30 0.83 -18.45
C LEU A 17 31.21 -0.22 -18.19
N CYS A 18 31.28 -0.87 -17.02
CA CYS A 18 30.14 -1.58 -16.44
C CYS A 18 29.04 -0.55 -16.13
N VAL A 19 28.17 -0.32 -17.11
CA VAL A 19 26.88 0.35 -16.86
C VAL A 19 26.05 -0.63 -16.05
N TRP A 20 26.03 -0.44 -14.73
CA TRP A 20 25.01 -1.04 -13.87
C TRP A 20 23.67 -0.51 -14.34
N LEU A 21 22.98 -1.26 -15.20
CA LEU A 21 21.56 -1.07 -15.44
C LEU A 21 20.88 -1.36 -14.11
N ALA A 22 20.48 -0.31 -13.39
CA ALA A 22 19.57 -0.45 -12.27
C ALA A 22 18.38 -1.29 -12.77
N PRO A 23 17.95 -2.32 -12.02
CA PRO A 23 16.77 -3.08 -12.39
C PRO A 23 15.62 -2.09 -12.64
N PRO A 24 14.77 -2.33 -13.66
CA PRO A 24 13.65 -1.45 -13.91
C PRO A 24 12.85 -1.33 -12.62
N ALA A 25 12.73 -0.12 -12.08
CA ALA A 25 11.84 0.14 -10.98
C ALA A 25 10.45 -0.27 -11.44
N SER A 26 9.94 -1.41 -10.96
CA SER A 26 8.51 -1.73 -11.09
C SER A 26 7.77 -0.51 -10.55
N ALA A 27 6.97 0.14 -11.39
CA ALA A 27 6.15 1.25 -10.96
C ALA A 27 5.20 0.72 -9.88
N ALA A 28 5.46 1.09 -8.62
CA ALA A 28 4.69 0.60 -7.49
C ALA A 28 3.22 0.99 -7.66
N THR A 29 2.33 0.00 -7.57
CA THR A 29 0.89 0.19 -7.59
C THR A 29 0.50 1.15 -6.46
N THR A 30 0.02 2.34 -6.83
CA THR A 30 -0.22 3.44 -5.88
C THR A 30 -1.70 3.74 -5.74
N HIS A 31 -2.27 3.45 -4.58
CA HIS A 31 -3.66 3.74 -4.26
C HIS A 31 -3.79 5.16 -3.72
N ILE A 32 -4.70 5.94 -4.29
CA ILE A 32 -4.97 7.31 -3.83
C ILE A 32 -6.34 7.35 -3.18
N ILE A 33 -6.36 7.69 -1.89
CA ILE A 33 -7.57 7.87 -1.10
C ILE A 33 -7.80 9.36 -0.89
N ASN A 34 -8.91 9.86 -1.42
CA ASN A 34 -9.33 11.24 -1.20
C ASN A 34 -10.26 11.28 0.03
N VAL A 35 -9.87 12.03 1.04
CA VAL A 35 -10.63 12.24 2.28
C VAL A 35 -11.13 13.67 2.28
N THR A 36 -12.45 13.85 2.35
CA THR A 36 -13.09 15.16 2.38
C THR A 36 -14.11 15.21 3.49
N GLY A 37 -14.23 16.32 4.21
CA GLY A 37 -15.22 16.41 5.26
C GLY A 37 -15.25 17.76 5.93
N THR A 38 -16.05 17.81 6.99
CA THR A 38 -16.27 18.98 7.81
C THR A 38 -16.19 18.56 9.27
N MET A 39 -15.30 19.21 10.01
CA MET A 39 -15.17 19.07 11.47
C MET A 39 -15.76 20.30 12.14
N THR A 40 -16.57 20.11 13.16
CA THR A 40 -17.07 21.18 14.03
C THR A 40 -16.58 20.93 15.45
N VAL A 41 -15.92 21.93 16.02
CA VAL A 41 -15.45 21.92 17.40
C VAL A 41 -16.16 23.03 18.14
N ARG A 42 -16.69 22.70 19.31
CA ARG A 42 -17.38 23.61 20.19
C ARG A 42 -16.62 23.67 21.50
N ASN A 43 -16.26 24.89 21.89
CA ASN A 43 -15.91 25.24 23.25
C ASN A 43 -17.19 25.64 23.99
N GLY A 44 -17.51 24.94 25.09
CA GLY A 44 -18.72 25.18 25.87
C GLY A 44 -18.76 26.54 26.55
N GLY A 45 -17.59 27.09 26.85
CA GLY A 45 -17.39 28.18 27.80
C GLY A 45 -17.56 27.68 29.24
N GLY A 46 -16.91 28.35 30.19
CA GLY A 46 -17.13 28.17 31.61
C GLY A 46 -18.26 29.06 32.13
N VAL A 47 -18.50 29.01 33.44
CA VAL A 47 -19.54 29.81 34.14
C VAL A 47 -19.44 31.33 33.83
N PHE A 48 -18.26 31.82 33.47
CA PHE A 48 -17.97 33.23 33.21
C PHE A 48 -17.45 33.53 31.79
N THR A 49 -17.33 32.53 30.92
CA THR A 49 -16.84 32.74 29.54
C THR A 49 -17.89 32.30 28.53
N SER A 50 -18.00 33.03 27.42
CA SER A 50 -18.90 32.66 26.34
C SER A 50 -18.31 31.49 25.55
N GLY A 51 -19.11 30.45 25.31
CA GLY A 51 -18.73 29.37 24.40
C GLY A 51 -18.50 29.88 22.97
N SER A 52 -17.72 29.11 22.21
CA SER A 52 -17.44 29.38 20.80
C SER A 52 -17.55 28.09 19.99
N THR A 53 -17.92 28.21 18.72
CA THR A 53 -18.02 27.07 17.81
C THR A 53 -17.34 27.46 16.52
N GLU A 54 -16.43 26.61 16.04
CA GLU A 54 -15.84 26.78 14.72
C GLU A 54 -15.90 25.49 13.91
N THR A 55 -15.88 25.67 12.60
CA THR A 55 -15.94 24.60 11.63
C THR A 55 -14.70 24.65 10.74
N LEU A 56 -14.20 23.48 10.38
CA LEU A 56 -13.09 23.27 9.46
C LEU A 56 -13.54 22.31 8.36
N ASP A 57 -13.63 22.83 7.14
CA ASP A 57 -13.70 21.98 5.95
C ASP A 57 -12.29 21.51 5.58
N PHE A 58 -12.17 20.23 5.20
CA PHE A 58 -10.90 19.65 4.80
C PHE A 58 -11.05 18.78 3.56
N SER A 59 -9.97 18.76 2.78
CA SER A 59 -9.79 17.89 1.62
C SER A 59 -8.32 17.48 1.57
N ARG A 60 -8.07 16.17 1.54
CA ARG A 60 -6.74 15.57 1.61
C ARG A 60 -6.68 14.35 0.70
N SER A 61 -5.50 14.09 0.13
CA SER A 61 -5.23 12.88 -0.64
C SER A 61 -4.11 12.10 0.02
N VAL A 62 -4.36 10.83 0.32
CA VAL A 62 -3.38 9.93 0.93
C VAL A 62 -2.98 8.89 -0.09
N ARG A 63 -1.68 8.58 -0.15
CA ARG A 63 -1.12 7.55 -1.04
C ARG A 63 -0.70 6.34 -0.23
N VAL A 64 -1.27 5.18 -0.51
CA VAL A 64 -0.81 3.89 0.06
C VAL A 64 -0.30 3.00 -1.07
N THR A 65 0.75 2.24 -0.79
CA THR A 65 1.38 1.30 -1.73
C THR A 65 1.62 -0.02 -1.00
N HIS A 66 1.92 -1.10 -1.70
CA HIS A 66 2.23 -2.38 -1.04
C HIS A 66 3.55 -2.31 -0.22
N ASP A 67 4.49 -1.46 -0.63
CA ASP A 67 5.73 -1.19 0.13
C ASP A 67 5.50 -0.31 1.36
N ASN A 68 4.43 0.49 1.35
CA ASN A 68 4.04 1.37 2.44
C ASN A 68 2.51 1.29 2.62
N PRO A 69 2.02 0.16 3.17
CA PRO A 69 0.60 -0.18 3.13
C PRO A 69 -0.21 0.60 4.15
N VAL A 70 0.44 1.22 5.15
CA VAL A 70 -0.25 1.97 6.20
C VAL A 70 0.10 3.44 6.09
N GLN A 71 -0.91 4.29 6.06
CA GLN A 71 -0.75 5.73 6.17
C GLN A 71 -1.77 6.31 7.14
N THR A 72 -1.38 7.37 7.83
CA THR A 72 -2.25 8.06 8.78
C THR A 72 -2.46 9.49 8.32
N LEU A 73 -3.73 9.89 8.23
CA LEU A 73 -4.12 11.28 8.06
C LEU A 73 -4.54 11.85 9.43
N THR A 74 -4.05 13.05 9.75
CA THR A 74 -4.51 13.81 10.91
C THR A 74 -5.05 15.17 10.47
N VAL A 75 -6.21 15.54 10.98
CA VAL A 75 -6.84 16.85 10.81
C VAL A 75 -7.24 17.35 12.19
N SER A 76 -6.87 18.58 12.54
CA SER A 76 -7.24 19.15 13.83
C SER A 76 -7.74 20.59 13.68
N LYS A 77 -8.57 21.01 14.64
CA LYS A 77 -9.07 22.37 14.75
C LYS A 77 -9.13 22.74 16.23
N CYS A 78 -8.51 23.87 16.58
CA CYS A 78 -8.65 24.47 17.89
C CYS A 78 -9.70 25.59 17.89
N VAL A 79 -10.40 25.74 19.01
CA VAL A 79 -11.46 26.72 19.25
C VAL A 79 -11.32 27.30 20.65
N GLY A 80 -11.46 28.63 20.76
CA GLY A 80 -11.40 29.33 22.06
C GLY A 80 -10.04 29.32 22.76
N ASP A 81 -8.97 28.94 22.06
CA ASP A 81 -7.63 28.68 22.61
C ASP A 81 -7.61 27.60 23.71
N GLU A 82 -8.54 26.65 23.69
CA GLU A 82 -8.69 25.69 24.79
C GLU A 82 -9.12 24.31 24.31
N SER A 83 -10.10 24.25 23.40
CA SER A 83 -10.69 22.99 22.95
C SER A 83 -10.16 22.61 21.56
N VAL A 84 -9.60 21.41 21.42
CA VAL A 84 -9.06 20.87 20.17
C VAL A 84 -9.81 19.61 19.77
N GLY A 85 -10.44 19.64 18.59
CA GLY A 85 -10.88 18.43 17.92
C GLY A 85 -9.77 17.88 17.03
N GLU A 86 -9.47 16.59 17.13
CA GLU A 86 -8.48 15.90 16.30
C GLU A 86 -9.10 14.64 15.68
N LEU A 87 -9.23 14.62 14.36
CA LEU A 87 -9.55 13.43 13.59
C LEU A 87 -8.24 12.79 13.12
N THR A 88 -8.06 11.52 13.49
CA THR A 88 -7.06 10.64 12.90
C THR A 88 -7.75 9.58 12.05
N VAL A 89 -7.31 9.36 10.82
CA VAL A 89 -7.78 8.25 9.96
C VAL A 89 -6.57 7.45 9.53
N GLN A 90 -6.41 6.25 10.10
CA GLN A 90 -5.45 5.28 9.61
C GLN A 90 -6.04 4.54 8.41
N LEU A 91 -5.28 4.44 7.33
CA LEU A 91 -5.63 3.74 6.10
C LEU A 91 -4.64 2.60 5.93
N GLN A 92 -5.15 1.37 5.79
CA GLN A 92 -4.36 0.17 5.55
C GLN A 92 -4.76 -0.46 4.23
N LEU A 93 -3.83 -0.47 3.28
CA LEU A 93 -3.91 -1.26 2.07
C LEU A 93 -3.66 -2.74 2.39
N ARG A 94 -4.59 -3.58 1.96
CA ARG A 94 -4.49 -5.04 2.03
C ARG A 94 -4.02 -5.60 0.70
N THR A 95 -3.55 -6.84 0.75
CA THR A 95 -3.08 -7.63 -0.41
C THR A 95 -4.19 -7.94 -1.43
N ASP A 96 -5.46 -7.69 -1.10
CA ASP A 96 -6.60 -7.83 -2.01
C ASP A 96 -7.07 -6.48 -2.58
N GLU A 97 -6.17 -5.48 -2.59
CA GLU A 97 -6.38 -4.12 -3.09
C GLU A 97 -7.41 -3.30 -2.30
N MET A 98 -7.94 -3.85 -1.20
CA MET A 98 -8.87 -3.16 -0.32
C MET A 98 -8.11 -2.21 0.60
N VAL A 99 -8.59 -0.97 0.72
CA VAL A 99 -8.13 -0.07 1.78
C VAL A 99 -9.13 -0.10 2.91
N VAL A 100 -8.66 -0.49 4.10
CA VAL A 100 -9.42 -0.47 5.35
C VAL A 100 -9.10 0.80 6.11
N GLU A 101 -10.11 1.56 6.51
CA GLU A 101 -9.94 2.74 7.35
C GLU A 101 -10.24 2.47 8.83
N SER A 102 -9.50 3.12 9.71
CA SER A 102 -9.72 3.13 11.16
C SER A 102 -9.71 4.57 11.66
N PRO A 103 -10.89 5.22 11.75
CA PRO A 103 -10.98 6.59 12.17
C PRO A 103 -11.16 6.72 13.69
N THR A 104 -10.49 7.70 14.28
CA THR A 104 -10.60 8.07 15.69
C THR A 104 -10.74 9.58 15.78
N LEU A 105 -11.76 10.06 16.49
CA LEU A 105 -11.94 11.46 16.84
C LEU A 105 -11.60 11.64 18.32
N ARG A 106 -10.71 12.58 18.62
CA ARG A 106 -10.36 12.98 19.98
C ARG A 106 -10.79 14.42 20.23
N LEU A 107 -11.16 14.68 21.47
CA LEU A 107 -11.35 16.01 22.02
C LEU A 107 -10.29 16.22 23.10
N PHE A 108 -9.53 17.30 22.98
CA PHE A 108 -8.62 17.77 24.01
C PHE A 108 -9.12 19.09 24.56
N GLU A 109 -8.94 19.32 25.86
CA GLU A 109 -9.36 20.54 26.56
C GLU A 109 -8.26 21.00 27.51
N GLY A 110 -8.26 22.28 27.88
CA GLY A 110 -7.32 22.85 28.85
C GLY A 110 -6.77 24.20 28.40
N SER A 111 -5.92 24.81 29.23
CA SER A 111 -5.55 26.24 29.16
C SER A 111 -4.95 26.81 27.85
N SER A 112 -4.65 26.00 26.85
CA SER A 112 -4.16 26.45 25.53
C SER A 112 -4.41 25.37 24.47
N CYS A 113 -4.48 25.72 23.18
CA CYS A 113 -4.53 24.73 22.07
C CYS A 113 -3.33 23.75 22.02
N LEU A 114 -2.28 24.00 22.79
CA LEU A 114 -1.09 23.16 22.86
C LEU A 114 -1.19 22.08 23.93
N ASN A 115 -2.27 22.09 24.72
CA ASN A 115 -2.54 21.04 25.68
C ASN A 115 -2.67 19.67 24.97
N ARG A 116 -2.49 18.61 25.74
CA ARG A 116 -2.72 17.23 25.31
C ARG A 116 -3.60 16.50 26.29
N ASP A 117 -4.41 17.23 27.05
CA ASP A 117 -5.30 16.62 28.02
C ASP A 117 -6.49 16.04 27.27
N LEU A 118 -6.65 14.72 27.37
CA LEU A 118 -7.59 13.99 26.54
C LEU A 118 -8.91 13.85 27.29
N ASP A 119 -9.91 14.59 26.84
CA ASP A 119 -11.22 14.65 27.49
C ASP A 119 -12.22 13.68 26.90
N GLY A 120 -12.00 13.26 25.66
CA GLY A 120 -12.84 12.27 25.04
C GLY A 120 -12.24 11.64 23.80
N THR A 121 -12.71 10.43 23.53
CA THR A 121 -12.40 9.70 22.29
C THR A 121 -13.65 9.05 21.72
N SER A 122 -13.75 9.01 20.40
CA SER A 122 -14.77 8.31 19.64
C SER A 122 -14.09 7.54 18.52
N GLU A 123 -14.28 6.23 18.48
CA GLU A 123 -13.75 5.35 17.44
C GLU A 123 -14.85 5.01 16.45
N GLY A 124 -14.54 5.07 15.16
CA GLY A 124 -15.46 4.66 14.12
C GLY A 124 -15.37 3.18 13.80
N ILE A 125 -16.40 2.69 13.12
CA ILE A 125 -16.42 1.35 12.57
C ILE A 125 -15.40 1.28 11.44
N GLN A 126 -14.52 0.28 11.49
CA GLN A 126 -13.64 -0.04 10.37
C GLN A 126 -14.45 -0.55 9.19
N GLN A 127 -14.32 0.07 8.03
CA GLN A 127 -14.87 -0.43 6.78
C GLN A 127 -13.75 -0.55 5.75
N GLY A 128 -14.06 -1.23 4.65
CA GLY A 128 -13.12 -1.48 3.58
C GLY A 128 -13.64 -0.95 2.26
N MET A 129 -12.77 -0.33 1.49
CA MET A 129 -13.06 0.18 0.15
C MET A 129 -12.16 -0.45 -0.90
N ARG A 130 -12.77 -1.10 -1.89
CA ARG A 130 -12.09 -1.49 -3.12
C ARG A 130 -11.82 -0.27 -4.02
N PRO A 131 -10.88 -0.34 -4.97
CA PRO A 131 -10.64 0.76 -5.91
C PRO A 131 -11.91 1.15 -6.67
N GLY A 132 -12.20 2.45 -6.72
CA GLY A 132 -13.41 3.02 -7.30
C GLY A 132 -14.58 3.18 -6.32
N MET A 133 -14.54 2.54 -5.15
CA MET A 133 -15.57 2.66 -4.13
C MET A 133 -15.38 3.93 -3.28
N SER A 134 -16.48 4.37 -2.68
CA SER A 134 -16.48 5.48 -1.72
C SER A 134 -17.22 5.09 -0.46
N LEU A 135 -16.78 5.64 0.66
CA LEU A 135 -17.55 5.71 1.90
C LEU A 135 -18.04 7.13 2.06
N THR A 136 -19.34 7.28 2.30
CA THR A 136 -19.97 8.60 2.33
C THR A 136 -20.70 8.80 3.66
N GLY A 137 -20.47 9.96 4.28
CA GLY A 137 -21.17 10.38 5.48
C GLY A 137 -20.78 9.61 6.74
N ALA A 138 -19.51 9.18 6.85
CA ALA A 138 -18.97 8.66 8.09
C ALA A 138 -19.00 9.77 9.15
N ARG A 139 -19.54 9.46 10.33
CA ARG A 139 -19.75 10.43 11.41
C ARG A 139 -19.12 9.96 12.70
N LEU A 140 -18.38 10.84 13.35
CA LEU A 140 -17.92 10.67 14.73
C LEU A 140 -18.31 11.90 15.53
N SER A 141 -18.60 11.70 16.80
CA SER A 141 -18.88 12.76 17.75
C SER A 141 -18.38 12.36 19.12
N VAL A 142 -17.81 13.32 19.81
CA VAL A 142 -17.30 13.17 21.16
C VAL A 142 -17.62 14.45 21.93
N SER A 143 -17.96 14.30 23.19
CA SER A 143 -18.15 15.41 24.13
C SER A 143 -17.32 15.13 25.37
N ASN A 144 -16.90 16.18 26.06
CA ASN A 144 -16.31 16.04 27.38
C ASN A 144 -17.37 15.53 28.38
N SER A 145 -16.92 14.95 29.49
CA SER A 145 -17.81 14.40 30.54
C SER A 145 -17.91 15.32 31.76
N GLU A 146 -17.57 16.59 31.60
CA GLU A 146 -17.50 17.54 32.70
C GLU A 146 -18.86 18.18 33.01
N VAL A 147 -19.04 18.53 34.28
CA VAL A 147 -20.24 19.23 34.74
C VAL A 147 -20.06 20.72 34.48
N ALA A 148 -20.91 21.29 33.63
CA ALA A 148 -21.02 22.72 33.31
C ALA A 148 -20.05 23.30 32.25
N SER A 149 -19.23 22.47 31.59
CA SER A 149 -18.66 22.75 30.27
C SER A 149 -19.32 21.79 29.25
N ASN A 150 -19.48 22.22 28.00
CA ASN A 150 -20.21 21.46 26.96
C ASN A 150 -19.34 21.39 25.71
N ASP A 151 -18.10 20.96 25.91
CA ASP A 151 -17.08 20.90 24.89
C ASP A 151 -17.32 19.65 24.06
N SER A 152 -17.25 19.82 22.74
CA SER A 152 -17.53 18.73 21.83
C SER A 152 -16.81 18.89 20.52
N ALA A 153 -16.46 17.76 19.93
CA ALA A 153 -16.01 17.67 18.55
C ALA A 153 -16.94 16.73 17.79
N SER A 154 -17.26 17.11 16.56
CA SER A 154 -17.99 16.26 15.63
C SER A 154 -17.37 16.37 14.25
N VAL A 155 -17.40 15.28 13.50
CA VAL A 155 -16.90 15.27 12.13
C VAL A 155 -17.81 14.44 11.25
N THR A 156 -18.09 14.96 10.05
CA THR A 156 -18.68 14.19 8.96
C THR A 156 -17.68 14.17 7.81
N PHE A 157 -17.35 12.99 7.31
CA PHE A 157 -16.38 12.86 6.22
C PHE A 157 -16.73 11.74 5.25
N ASN A 158 -16.16 11.86 4.06
CA ASN A 158 -16.24 10.92 2.97
C ASN A 158 -14.82 10.46 2.63
N LEU A 159 -14.70 9.22 2.20
CA LEU A 159 -13.50 8.69 1.58
C LEU A 159 -13.84 8.21 0.18
N LYS A 160 -12.93 8.44 -0.77
CA LYS A 160 -13.01 7.90 -2.12
C LYS A 160 -11.70 7.22 -2.47
N HIS A 161 -11.78 5.91 -2.73
CA HIS A 161 -10.68 5.16 -3.28
C HIS A 161 -10.64 5.39 -4.79
N THR A 162 -9.73 6.24 -5.25
CA THR A 162 -9.65 6.57 -6.68
C THR A 162 -9.02 5.43 -7.48
N THR A 163 -9.42 5.33 -8.75
CA THR A 163 -8.80 4.42 -9.72
C THR A 163 -7.69 5.15 -10.46
N GLY A 164 -6.63 4.42 -10.83
CA GLY A 164 -5.50 4.95 -11.58
C GLY A 164 -4.78 3.85 -12.37
N PRO A 165 -3.86 4.19 -13.28
CA PRO A 165 -3.04 3.20 -13.96
C PRO A 165 -2.28 2.37 -12.92
N GLY A 166 -2.48 1.05 -12.92
CA GLY A 166 -1.89 0.14 -11.95
C GLY A 166 -2.81 -0.23 -10.77
N VAL A 167 -3.74 0.64 -10.38
CA VAL A 167 -4.64 0.43 -9.22
C VAL A 167 -5.84 -0.42 -9.64
N GLY A 168 -5.94 -1.64 -9.13
CA GLY A 168 -6.86 -2.66 -9.60
C GLY A 168 -8.33 -2.41 -9.26
N ALA A 169 -9.05 -1.66 -10.08
CA ALA A 169 -10.52 -1.74 -10.11
C ALA A 169 -10.97 -3.10 -10.67
N GLY A 170 -10.96 -4.13 -9.82
CA GLY A 170 -11.36 -5.49 -10.14
C GLY A 170 -10.26 -6.39 -10.73
N ARG A 171 -8.98 -6.08 -10.50
CA ARG A 171 -7.89 -7.05 -10.75
C ARG A 171 -7.89 -8.10 -9.65
N PRO A 172 -7.38 -9.32 -9.91
CA PRO A 172 -7.32 -10.35 -8.88
C PRO A 172 -6.37 -9.95 -7.75
N ALA A 173 -6.63 -10.47 -6.55
CA ALA A 173 -5.71 -10.35 -5.43
C ALA A 173 -4.32 -10.95 -5.75
N GLU A 174 -3.28 -10.54 -5.02
CA GLU A 174 -1.96 -11.14 -5.17
C GLU A 174 -1.95 -12.60 -4.70
N VAL A 175 -1.21 -13.43 -5.43
CA VAL A 175 -0.93 -14.82 -5.04
C VAL A 175 0.05 -14.84 -3.87
N SER A 176 -0.05 -15.83 -2.99
CA SER A 176 0.93 -16.02 -1.91
C SER A 176 1.25 -17.50 -1.66
N GLY A 177 2.30 -17.75 -0.88
CA GLY A 177 2.77 -19.10 -0.56
C GLY A 177 3.49 -19.78 -1.72
N VAL A 178 4.17 -19.02 -2.59
CA VAL A 178 4.91 -19.58 -3.72
C VAL A 178 6.11 -20.38 -3.22
N VAL A 179 6.19 -21.65 -3.62
CA VAL A 179 7.31 -22.54 -3.34
C VAL A 179 7.75 -23.23 -4.62
N ALA A 180 9.05 -23.17 -4.91
CA ALA A 180 9.66 -23.94 -5.98
C ALA A 180 10.40 -25.15 -5.37
N THR A 181 10.24 -26.34 -5.97
CA THR A 181 10.96 -27.55 -5.58
C THR A 181 11.43 -28.34 -6.81
N ARG A 182 12.48 -29.15 -6.63
CA ARG A 182 12.88 -30.18 -7.60
C ARG A 182 12.37 -31.51 -7.07
N PRO A 183 11.20 -32.00 -7.53
CA PRO A 183 10.54 -33.16 -6.92
C PRO A 183 11.30 -34.47 -7.14
N ASP A 184 12.16 -34.52 -8.16
CA ASP A 184 13.01 -35.66 -8.47
C ASP A 184 14.48 -35.22 -8.51
N ALA A 185 15.29 -35.74 -7.58
CA ALA A 185 16.71 -35.45 -7.52
C ALA A 185 17.50 -36.06 -8.70
N ALA A 186 16.95 -37.09 -9.37
CA ALA A 186 17.56 -37.71 -10.54
C ALA A 186 17.31 -36.89 -11.83
N ASP A 187 16.32 -36.00 -11.82
CA ASP A 187 15.99 -35.09 -12.93
C ASP A 187 15.99 -33.63 -12.45
N PRO A 188 17.18 -33.00 -12.31
CA PRO A 188 17.28 -31.59 -11.97
C PRO A 188 16.86 -30.67 -13.11
N SER A 189 16.27 -31.17 -14.22
CA SER A 189 15.65 -30.30 -15.21
C SER A 189 14.17 -30.03 -14.91
N ARG A 190 13.60 -30.77 -13.95
CA ARG A 190 12.20 -30.68 -13.56
C ARG A 190 12.03 -29.83 -12.31
N VAL A 191 11.26 -28.75 -12.42
CA VAL A 191 10.95 -27.86 -11.30
C VAL A 191 9.43 -27.76 -11.14
N GLN A 192 8.94 -28.02 -9.93
CA GLN A 192 7.54 -27.82 -9.57
C GLN A 192 7.41 -26.51 -8.80
N VAL A 193 6.51 -25.65 -9.24
CA VAL A 193 6.12 -24.43 -8.53
C VAL A 193 4.71 -24.61 -8.02
N VAL A 194 4.49 -24.40 -6.72
CA VAL A 194 3.19 -24.48 -6.04
C VAL A 194 2.86 -23.15 -5.37
N TRP A 195 1.58 -22.84 -5.19
CA TRP A 195 1.11 -21.67 -4.44
C TRP A 195 -0.18 -22.00 -3.68
N GLU A 196 -0.46 -21.24 -2.61
CA GLU A 196 -1.54 -21.55 -1.66
C GLU A 196 -2.75 -20.62 -1.82
N ASN A 197 -2.53 -19.31 -1.91
CA ASN A 197 -3.62 -18.35 -2.01
C ASN A 197 -3.99 -18.10 -3.47
N VAL A 198 -5.15 -18.61 -3.86
CA VAL A 198 -5.76 -18.42 -5.17
C VAL A 198 -6.81 -17.32 -5.00
N PRO A 199 -6.75 -16.22 -5.79
CA PRO A 199 -7.88 -15.30 -5.90
C PRO A 199 -9.15 -16.05 -6.32
N THR A 200 -10.31 -15.39 -6.26
CA THR A 200 -11.59 -16.03 -6.63
C THR A 200 -12.15 -15.47 -7.93
N ASP A 201 -11.47 -14.49 -8.52
CA ASP A 201 -11.91 -13.70 -9.66
C ASP A 201 -10.85 -13.69 -10.78
N GLU A 202 -9.85 -14.57 -10.72
CA GLU A 202 -8.88 -14.78 -11.78
C GLU A 202 -9.42 -15.69 -12.89
N THR A 203 -8.93 -15.45 -14.09
CA THR A 203 -9.20 -16.28 -15.27
C THR A 203 -7.99 -17.14 -15.64
N SER A 204 -6.80 -16.76 -15.17
CA SER A 204 -5.54 -17.48 -15.37
C SER A 204 -4.50 -17.05 -14.35
N PHE A 205 -3.44 -17.83 -14.22
CA PHE A 205 -2.21 -17.44 -13.55
C PHE A 205 -1.08 -17.32 -14.55
N GLN A 206 -0.16 -16.39 -14.31
CA GLN A 206 1.11 -16.31 -15.00
C GLN A 206 2.22 -16.66 -14.02
N ILE A 207 3.16 -17.50 -14.47
CA ILE A 207 4.32 -17.93 -13.70
C ILE A 207 5.56 -17.53 -14.47
N ARG A 208 6.40 -16.69 -13.86
CA ARG A 208 7.65 -16.21 -14.44
C ARG A 208 8.81 -16.93 -13.81
N ASN A 209 9.68 -17.52 -14.62
CA ASN A 209 11.05 -17.80 -14.21
C ASN A 209 11.83 -16.48 -14.35
N SER A 210 12.15 -15.85 -13.22
CA SER A 210 12.84 -14.57 -13.15
C SER A 210 14.31 -14.66 -13.57
N THR A 211 14.93 -15.85 -13.45
CA THR A 211 16.31 -16.11 -13.90
C THR A 211 16.40 -16.17 -15.42
N LEU A 212 15.46 -16.85 -16.07
CA LEU A 212 15.42 -17.01 -17.54
C LEU A 212 14.60 -15.94 -18.26
N ASN A 213 13.88 -15.12 -17.50
CA ASN A 213 12.91 -14.16 -18.01
C ASN A 213 11.84 -14.79 -18.93
N THR A 214 11.44 -16.03 -18.65
CA THR A 214 10.37 -16.73 -19.36
C THR A 214 9.08 -16.72 -18.54
N THR A 215 7.93 -16.75 -19.20
CA THR A 215 6.62 -16.75 -18.55
C THR A 215 5.71 -17.78 -19.19
N VAL A 216 5.01 -18.54 -18.36
CA VAL A 216 3.96 -19.49 -18.78
C VAL A 216 2.64 -19.11 -18.13
N SER A 217 1.53 -19.51 -18.75
CA SER A 217 0.20 -19.29 -18.21
C SER A 217 -0.50 -20.62 -17.94
N VAL A 218 -1.26 -20.68 -16.85
CA VAL A 218 -2.15 -21.80 -16.50
C VAL A 218 -3.56 -21.29 -16.26
N GLY A 219 -4.56 -22.18 -16.34
CA GLY A 219 -5.96 -21.82 -16.17
C GLY A 219 -6.32 -21.36 -14.75
N ALA A 220 -7.50 -20.76 -14.61
CA ALA A 220 -8.09 -20.40 -13.31
C ALA A 220 -8.08 -21.58 -12.33
N ASN A 221 -8.04 -21.29 -11.03
CA ASN A 221 -7.98 -22.26 -9.93
C ASN A 221 -6.77 -23.22 -9.93
N SER A 222 -5.80 -23.04 -10.83
CA SER A 222 -4.55 -23.80 -10.74
C SER A 222 -3.79 -23.42 -9.47
N THR A 223 -3.14 -24.39 -8.83
CA THR A 223 -2.28 -24.19 -7.64
C THR A 223 -0.86 -24.69 -7.85
N SER A 224 -0.55 -25.19 -9.05
CA SER A 224 0.79 -25.66 -9.39
C SER A 224 1.07 -25.63 -10.89
N VAL A 225 2.35 -25.59 -11.22
CA VAL A 225 2.87 -25.84 -12.58
C VAL A 225 4.19 -26.60 -12.49
N THR A 226 4.44 -27.49 -13.44
CA THR A 226 5.73 -28.17 -13.58
C THR A 226 6.44 -27.67 -14.83
N PHE A 227 7.66 -27.15 -14.65
CA PHE A 227 8.58 -26.85 -15.73
C PHE A 227 9.47 -28.05 -16.01
N THR A 228 9.77 -28.28 -17.28
CA THR A 228 10.75 -29.28 -17.74
C THR A 228 11.87 -28.58 -18.51
N GLY A 229 13.02 -29.24 -18.62
CA GLY A 229 14.17 -28.69 -19.35
C GLY A 229 14.75 -27.42 -18.71
N GLN A 230 14.52 -27.21 -17.40
CA GLN A 230 15.09 -26.07 -16.69
C GLN A 230 16.58 -26.29 -16.44
N PRO A 231 17.39 -25.23 -16.43
CA PRO A 231 18.78 -25.35 -16.04
C PRO A 231 18.94 -25.82 -14.58
N ALA A 232 20.05 -26.48 -14.30
CA ALA A 232 20.37 -26.97 -12.96
C ALA A 232 20.83 -25.84 -12.03
N GLU A 233 21.30 -24.70 -12.57
CA GLU A 233 21.63 -23.53 -11.76
C GLU A 233 20.39 -22.96 -11.08
N ARG A 234 20.63 -22.07 -10.12
CA ARG A 234 19.59 -21.47 -9.29
C ARG A 234 18.49 -20.79 -10.12
N GLN A 235 17.27 -21.28 -10.02
CA GLN A 235 16.09 -20.73 -10.70
C GLN A 235 15.15 -20.12 -9.67
N CYS A 236 14.65 -18.91 -9.94
CA CYS A 236 13.71 -18.23 -9.05
C CYS A 236 12.39 -17.91 -9.78
N TYR A 237 11.27 -18.14 -9.11
CA TYR A 237 9.93 -18.07 -9.71
C TYR A 237 9.06 -17.01 -9.06
N GLN A 238 8.20 -16.40 -9.87
CA GLN A 238 7.15 -15.49 -9.42
C GLN A 238 5.81 -15.94 -9.99
N VAL A 239 4.73 -15.70 -9.26
CA VAL A 239 3.37 -16.00 -9.71
C VAL A 239 2.53 -14.71 -9.65
N ARG A 240 1.60 -14.54 -10.58
CA ARG A 240 0.56 -13.51 -10.50
C ARG A 240 -0.74 -14.03 -11.06
N ALA A 241 -1.85 -13.51 -10.57
CA ALA A 241 -3.19 -13.83 -11.06
C ALA A 241 -3.63 -12.83 -12.13
N VAL A 242 -4.47 -13.24 -13.07
CA VAL A 242 -4.90 -12.41 -14.21
C VAL A 242 -6.39 -12.56 -14.47
N ASN A 243 -7.08 -11.44 -14.65
CA ASN A 243 -8.44 -11.39 -15.20
C ASN A 243 -8.60 -10.30 -16.26
N ALA A 244 -9.83 -10.11 -16.74
CA ALA A 244 -10.15 -9.12 -17.77
C ALA A 244 -9.84 -7.66 -17.37
N LYS A 245 -9.67 -7.36 -16.07
CA LYS A 245 -9.30 -6.04 -15.55
C LYS A 245 -7.79 -5.84 -15.42
N GLY A 246 -7.01 -6.92 -15.55
CA GLY A 246 -5.55 -6.90 -15.51
C GLY A 246 -4.97 -8.00 -14.63
N ALA A 247 -3.65 -7.95 -14.48
CA ALA A 247 -2.90 -8.86 -13.62
C ALA A 247 -2.67 -8.23 -12.24
N SER A 248 -2.66 -9.07 -11.20
CA SER A 248 -2.06 -8.71 -9.91
C SER A 248 -0.57 -8.38 -10.07
N ASP A 249 0.02 -7.81 -9.03
CA ASP A 249 1.47 -7.74 -8.95
C ASP A 249 2.09 -9.15 -8.89
N TRP A 250 3.37 -9.23 -9.24
CA TRP A 250 4.14 -10.47 -9.14
C TRP A 250 4.46 -10.74 -7.67
N THR A 251 4.32 -12.00 -7.25
CA THR A 251 4.83 -12.41 -5.94
C THR A 251 6.28 -11.99 -5.75
N PRO A 252 6.69 -11.61 -4.53
CA PRO A 252 8.09 -11.33 -4.25
C PRO A 252 8.94 -12.56 -4.56
N VAL A 253 10.18 -12.33 -5.03
CA VAL A 253 11.20 -13.38 -5.08
C VAL A 253 11.94 -13.35 -3.76
N SER A 254 11.65 -14.26 -2.84
CA SER A 254 12.53 -14.45 -1.68
C SER A 254 13.61 -15.49 -2.02
N PRO A 255 14.82 -15.37 -1.45
CA PRO A 255 15.94 -16.22 -1.81
C PRO A 255 15.85 -17.66 -1.27
N THR A 256 14.77 -18.07 -0.60
CA THR A 256 14.69 -19.39 0.05
C THR A 256 13.56 -20.27 -0.47
N LYS A 257 12.34 -19.77 -0.60
CA LYS A 257 11.18 -20.62 -0.96
C LYS A 257 10.86 -20.59 -2.44
N GLU A 258 11.03 -19.45 -3.08
CA GLU A 258 10.67 -19.21 -4.47
C GLU A 258 11.79 -19.62 -5.43
N CYS A 259 12.93 -20.09 -4.90
CA CYS A 259 14.10 -20.48 -5.68
C CYS A 259 14.53 -21.93 -5.40
N VAL A 260 15.06 -22.61 -6.43
CA VAL A 260 15.63 -23.97 -6.41
C VAL A 260 16.98 -24.05 -7.09
#